data_AF-A0A932DPT8-F1
#
_entry.id   AF-A0A932DPT8-F1
#
_cell.length_a   1.000
_cell.length_b   1.000
_cell.length_c   1.000
_cell.angle_alpha   90.00
_cell.angle_beta   90.00
_cell.angle_gamma   90.00
#
_symmetry.space_group_name_H-M   'P 1'
#
loop_
_entity.id
_entity.type
_entity.pdbx_description
1 polymer ?
#
loop_
_entity_poly.entity_id
_entity_poly.type
_entity_poly.pdbx_seq_one_letter_code
_entity_poly.pdbx_strand_id
1 'polypeptide(L)'
;YGGGFFHHTYDPATLPQIVLKQIQEKPEEGPMAEKDFTPAPVKGSQLLAGFAEKSYPPVKGYIETELKRGAALDLLLSREEKSAPLLASWNYGKGRVAAFTTDLHGGWSREWIRWTALERFWAHVFDWLRPPGESLPPHEVRINLTGSRVVLDLYLYADGHEGSQFRYSVGGQGRKGEGVLTRLAPGHYQSALPISAPGDYRIALVEERQAQRLSYPTVGYTLAIDPRAEMVRDEFNIALLERLARSTGGEINPRGDRAAQPQMEIHRTFAPLRFYLVSLAAALFLGEIVFRRFFLPTSS
;
A
#
# COMPACT_ATOMS: atom_id res chain seq x y z
N TYR A 1 -4.16 9.21 -7.77
CA TYR A 1 -4.10 10.48 -7.04
C TYR A 1 -5.52 10.87 -6.71
N GLY A 2 -5.94 10.62 -5.47
CA GLY A 2 -7.28 10.93 -4.99
C GLY A 2 -7.39 12.43 -4.74
N GLY A 3 -8.47 13.05 -5.24
CA GLY A 3 -8.78 14.46 -5.08
C GLY A 3 -9.19 14.83 -3.65
N GLY A 4 -8.40 14.42 -2.65
CA GLY A 4 -8.57 14.86 -1.27
C GLY A 4 -8.20 16.33 -1.13
N PHE A 5 -8.95 17.05 -0.30
CA PHE A 5 -8.65 18.44 0.06
C PHE A 5 -7.60 18.47 1.16
N PHE A 6 -6.46 19.10 0.90
CA PHE A 6 -5.43 19.35 1.91
C PHE A 6 -5.76 20.65 2.64
N HIS A 7 -5.98 20.58 3.95
CA HIS A 7 -6.13 21.74 4.81
C HIS A 7 -4.89 21.85 5.70
N HIS A 8 -4.08 22.88 5.46
CA HIS A 8 -2.97 23.22 6.35
C HIS A 8 -3.53 23.97 7.57
N THR A 9 -3.47 23.37 8.76
CA THR A 9 -3.92 24.00 10.01
C THR A 9 -2.75 24.13 10.97
N TYR A 10 -2.68 25.26 11.69
CA TYR A 10 -1.67 25.51 12.72
C TYR A 10 -2.19 25.21 14.14
N ASP A 11 -3.50 24.99 14.28
CA ASP A 11 -4.18 24.70 15.53
C ASP A 11 -5.13 23.49 15.35
N PRO A 12 -4.87 22.35 16.02
CA PRO A 12 -5.71 21.16 15.98
C PRO A 12 -7.16 21.40 16.41
N ALA A 13 -7.44 22.44 17.22
CA ALA A 13 -8.79 22.75 17.69
C ALA A 13 -9.74 23.23 16.56
N THR A 14 -9.19 23.61 15.40
CA THR A 14 -9.95 24.05 14.22
C THR A 14 -10.47 22.90 13.34
N LEU A 15 -9.96 21.68 13.55
CA LEU A 15 -10.33 20.50 12.76
C LEU A 15 -11.85 20.20 12.77
N PRO A 16 -12.57 20.25 13.91
CA PRO A 16 -14.00 19.97 13.92
C PRO A 16 -14.82 20.94 13.06
N GLN A 17 -14.41 22.21 12.99
CA GLN A 17 -15.10 23.24 12.21
C GLN A 17 -14.88 23.06 10.71
N ILE A 18 -13.67 22.64 10.29
CA ILE A 18 -13.35 22.32 8.90
C ILE A 18 -14.19 21.12 8.42
N VAL A 19 -14.31 20.08 9.25
CA VAL A 19 -15.14 18.91 8.97
C VAL A 19 -16.61 19.29 8.85
N LEU A 20 -17.12 20.12 9.78
CA LEU A 20 -18.51 20.60 9.70
C LEU A 20 -18.79 21.41 8.44
N LYS A 21 -17.85 22.28 8.04
CA LYS A 21 -17.98 23.11 6.84
C LYS A 21 -17.98 22.25 5.58
N GLN A 22 -17.18 21.18 5.52
CA GLN A 22 -17.22 20.21 4.42
C GLN A 22 -18.54 19.44 4.35
N ILE A 23 -19.12 19.09 5.50
CA ILE A 23 -20.44 18.43 5.56
C ILE A 23 -21.53 19.40 5.08
N GLN A 24 -21.44 20.69 5.40
CA GLN A 24 -22.42 21.70 4.97
C GLN A 24 -22.28 22.12 3.49
N GLU A 25 -21.06 22.13 2.94
CA GLU A 25 -20.82 22.43 1.53
C GLU A 25 -21.18 21.25 0.61
N LYS A 26 -21.29 20.03 1.16
CA LYS A 26 -21.97 18.93 0.49
C LYS A 26 -23.47 19.04 0.79
N PRO A 27 -24.33 19.25 -0.21
CA PRO A 27 -25.76 19.09 0.01
C PRO A 27 -25.99 17.68 0.57
N GLU A 28 -26.63 17.57 1.73
CA GLU A 28 -27.38 16.37 2.05
C GLU A 28 -28.47 16.27 0.99
N GLU A 29 -28.19 15.54 -0.09
CA GLU A 29 -29.25 14.98 -0.90
C GLU A 29 -30.06 14.10 0.06
N GLY A 30 -31.17 14.65 0.56
CA GLY A 30 -32.11 13.93 1.41
C GLY A 30 -32.49 12.59 0.76
N PRO A 31 -33.02 11.61 1.52
CA PRO A 31 -33.19 10.24 1.07
C PRO A 31 -33.83 10.23 -0.32
N MET A 32 -32.99 9.95 -1.33
CA MET A 32 -33.40 10.04 -2.72
C MET A 32 -34.52 9.02 -2.89
N ALA A 33 -35.72 9.50 -3.20
CA ALA A 33 -36.86 8.62 -3.41
C ALA A 33 -36.43 7.48 -4.34
N GLU A 34 -36.70 6.22 -3.95
CA GLU A 34 -36.39 5.03 -4.74
C GLU A 34 -37.05 5.13 -6.11
N LYS A 35 -36.34 5.71 -7.08
CA LYS A 35 -36.77 5.80 -8.48
C LYS A 35 -36.27 4.58 -9.21
N ASP A 36 -37.06 4.08 -10.16
CA ASP A 36 -36.63 3.00 -11.04
C ASP A 36 -35.70 3.55 -12.12
N PHE A 37 -34.42 3.15 -12.06
CA PHE A 37 -33.43 3.44 -13.09
C PHE A 37 -33.21 2.18 -13.93
N THR A 38 -33.73 2.19 -15.15
CA THR A 38 -33.57 1.05 -16.07
C THR A 38 -32.23 1.17 -16.82
N PRO A 39 -31.33 0.19 -16.67
CA PRO A 39 -30.03 0.24 -17.35
C PRO A 39 -30.17 -0.08 -18.84
N ALA A 40 -29.43 0.66 -19.66
CA ALA A 40 -29.32 0.42 -21.08
C ALA A 40 -27.87 0.10 -21.46
N PRO A 41 -27.62 -0.95 -22.27
CA PRO A 41 -26.28 -1.27 -22.73
C PRO A 41 -25.77 -0.25 -23.74
N VAL A 42 -24.50 0.12 -23.63
CA VAL A 42 -23.83 0.98 -24.60
C VAL A 42 -23.35 0.15 -25.79
N LYS A 43 -23.62 0.64 -27.01
CA LYS A 43 -23.12 0.01 -28.23
C LYS A 43 -21.59 0.00 -28.25
N GLY A 44 -21.00 -1.16 -28.56
CA GLY A 44 -19.55 -1.31 -28.61
C GLY A 44 -18.87 -1.58 -27.27
N SER A 45 -19.64 -1.82 -26.20
CA SER A 45 -19.10 -2.37 -24.95
C SER A 45 -18.33 -3.66 -25.24
N GLN A 46 -17.03 -3.65 -24.92
CA GLN A 46 -16.19 -4.85 -25.00
C GLN A 46 -16.48 -5.81 -23.86
N LEU A 47 -16.85 -5.27 -22.69
CA LEU A 47 -17.17 -6.07 -21.50
C LEU A 47 -18.43 -6.90 -21.70
N LEU A 48 -19.46 -6.35 -22.36
CA LEU A 48 -20.73 -7.04 -22.62
C LEU A 48 -20.79 -7.69 -24.01
N ALA A 49 -19.67 -7.74 -24.73
CA ALA A 49 -19.62 -8.31 -26.07
C ALA A 49 -19.93 -9.81 -26.04
N GLY A 50 -21.01 -10.21 -26.72
CA GLY A 50 -21.46 -11.60 -26.75
C GLY A 50 -22.32 -12.03 -25.58
N PHE A 51 -22.62 -11.15 -24.61
CA PHE A 51 -23.64 -11.42 -23.60
C PHE A 51 -25.03 -11.36 -24.24
N ALA A 52 -25.84 -12.41 -24.03
CA ALA A 52 -27.10 -12.61 -24.74
C ALA A 52 -28.20 -11.61 -24.35
N GLU A 53 -28.19 -11.13 -23.11
CA GLU A 53 -29.24 -10.26 -22.59
C GLU A 53 -29.03 -8.80 -23.04
N LYS A 54 -30.09 -8.22 -23.59
CA LYS A 54 -30.13 -6.79 -23.97
C LYS A 54 -30.99 -5.94 -23.05
N SER A 55 -31.74 -6.59 -22.16
CA SER A 55 -32.60 -5.95 -21.17
C SER A 55 -32.03 -6.23 -19.78
N TYR A 56 -31.98 -5.19 -18.96
CA TYR A 56 -31.44 -5.24 -17.61
C TYR A 56 -32.55 -4.79 -16.63
N PRO A 57 -32.73 -5.47 -15.49
CA PRO A 57 -33.71 -5.06 -14.49
C PRO A 57 -33.40 -3.65 -13.97
N PRO A 58 -34.42 -2.90 -13.51
CA PRO A 58 -34.21 -1.60 -12.91
C PRO A 58 -33.43 -1.73 -11.58
N VAL A 59 -32.67 -0.67 -11.25
CA VAL A 59 -32.10 -0.46 -9.92
C VAL A 59 -32.82 0.70 -9.24
N LYS A 60 -32.93 0.67 -7.92
CA LYS A 60 -33.59 1.73 -7.11
C LYS A 60 -32.65 2.87 -6.71
N GLY A 61 -31.36 2.72 -6.99
CA GLY A 61 -30.31 3.64 -6.57
C GLY A 61 -28.93 3.21 -7.05
N TYR A 62 -28.02 4.17 -7.04
CA TYR A 62 -26.62 4.02 -7.45
C TYR A 62 -25.81 5.16 -6.83
N ILE A 63 -24.50 4.98 -6.74
CA ILE A 63 -23.56 6.03 -6.35
C ILE A 63 -23.24 6.86 -7.59
N GLU A 64 -23.55 8.15 -7.56
CA GLU A 64 -23.22 9.04 -8.66
C GLU A 64 -21.69 9.15 -8.81
N THR A 65 -21.23 8.86 -10.02
CA THR A 65 -19.80 8.88 -10.38
C THR A 65 -19.62 9.41 -11.78
N GLU A 66 -18.43 9.95 -12.05
CA GLU A 66 -18.05 10.41 -13.38
C GLU A 66 -17.18 9.38 -14.10
N LEU A 67 -17.44 9.21 -15.40
CA LEU A 67 -16.63 8.31 -16.22
C LEU A 67 -15.22 8.90 -16.40
N LYS A 68 -14.21 8.15 -15.98
CA LYS A 68 -12.81 8.55 -16.15
C LYS A 68 -12.43 8.63 -17.63
N ARG A 69 -11.59 9.61 -18.00
CA ARG A 69 -11.03 9.69 -19.35
C ARG A 69 -10.31 8.39 -19.74
N GLY A 70 -10.75 7.78 -20.84
CA GLY A 70 -10.21 6.52 -21.37
C GLY A 70 -10.86 5.26 -20.80
N ALA A 71 -11.81 5.37 -19.86
CA ALA A 71 -12.69 4.26 -19.50
C ALA A 71 -13.82 4.12 -20.53
N ALA A 72 -14.32 2.90 -20.68
CA ALA A 72 -15.50 2.59 -21.49
C ALA A 72 -16.73 2.56 -20.58
N LEU A 73 -17.83 3.14 -21.06
CA LEU A 73 -19.14 3.00 -20.44
C LEU A 73 -19.81 1.75 -21.00
N ASP A 74 -20.29 0.85 -20.14
CA ASP A 74 -20.86 -0.43 -20.54
C ASP A 74 -22.38 -0.49 -20.30
N LEU A 75 -22.82 -0.06 -19.12
CA LEU A 75 -24.24 0.16 -18.81
C LEU A 75 -24.47 1.60 -18.37
N LEU A 76 -25.44 2.26 -19.00
CA LEU A 76 -25.83 3.62 -18.70
C LEU A 76 -27.21 3.65 -18.03
N LEU A 77 -27.41 4.58 -17.12
CA LEU A 77 -28.72 4.96 -16.59
C LEU A 77 -29.15 6.27 -17.24
N SER A 78 -30.34 6.29 -17.83
CA SER A 78 -30.95 7.52 -18.34
C SER A 78 -31.59 8.31 -17.20
N ARG A 79 -31.16 9.55 -17.00
CA ARG A 79 -31.82 10.57 -16.17
C ARG A 79 -32.34 11.66 -17.11
N GLU A 80 -33.41 12.35 -16.69
CA GLU A 80 -34.09 13.41 -17.46
C GLU A 80 -33.13 14.29 -18.28
N GLU A 81 -32.07 14.81 -17.65
CA GLU A 81 -31.12 15.73 -18.30
C GLU A 81 -29.68 15.20 -18.41
N LYS A 82 -29.37 14.02 -17.86
CA LYS A 82 -27.99 13.48 -17.82
C LYS A 82 -27.97 11.95 -17.92
N SER A 83 -26.83 11.38 -18.28
CA SER A 83 -26.62 9.93 -18.17
C SER A 83 -25.62 9.65 -17.06
N ALA A 84 -25.84 8.56 -16.32
CA ALA A 84 -24.96 8.12 -15.25
C ALA A 84 -24.41 6.72 -15.53
N PRO A 85 -23.14 6.43 -15.18
CA PRO A 85 -22.57 5.09 -15.34
C PRO A 85 -23.10 4.13 -14.28
N LEU A 86 -23.77 3.05 -14.72
CA LEU A 86 -24.05 1.90 -13.85
C LEU A 86 -22.87 0.93 -13.85
N LEU A 87 -22.35 0.62 -15.03
CA LEU A 87 -21.20 -0.25 -15.24
C LEU A 87 -20.23 0.42 -16.19
N ALA A 88 -18.96 0.49 -15.77
CA ALA A 88 -17.88 1.00 -16.60
C ALA A 88 -16.65 0.10 -16.48
N SER A 89 -15.87 0.03 -17.56
CA SER A 89 -14.67 -0.79 -17.65
C SER A 89 -13.46 0.01 -18.07
N TRP A 90 -12.28 -0.41 -17.63
CA TRP A 90 -11.03 0.27 -17.94
C TRP A 90 -9.85 -0.69 -18.02
N ASN A 91 -8.95 -0.44 -18.96
CA ASN A 91 -7.65 -1.09 -19.01
C ASN A 91 -6.63 -0.20 -18.29
N TYR A 92 -6.14 -0.65 -17.13
CA TYR A 92 -5.09 0.04 -16.39
C TYR A 92 -3.79 -0.75 -16.49
N GLY A 93 -2.89 -0.29 -17.37
CA GLY A 93 -1.69 -1.04 -17.72
C GLY A 93 -2.06 -2.37 -18.40
N LYS A 94 -1.64 -3.49 -17.80
CA LYS A 94 -1.99 -4.84 -18.26
C LYS A 94 -3.25 -5.42 -17.58
N GLY A 95 -3.79 -4.71 -16.58
CA GLY A 95 -4.96 -5.14 -15.82
C GLY A 95 -6.27 -4.63 -16.42
N ARG A 96 -7.34 -5.36 -16.16
CA ARG A 96 -8.72 -4.95 -16.43
C ARG A 96 -9.41 -4.59 -15.13
N VAL A 97 -10.23 -3.55 -15.17
CA VAL A 97 -10.99 -3.02 -14.03
C VAL A 97 -12.43 -2.83 -14.47
N ALA A 98 -13.38 -3.17 -13.59
CA ALA A 98 -14.79 -2.85 -13.76
C ALA A 98 -15.29 -2.15 -12.49
N ALA A 99 -16.16 -1.16 -12.67
CA ALA A 99 -16.85 -0.47 -11.60
C ALA A 99 -18.35 -0.61 -11.81
N PHE A 100 -19.04 -1.21 -10.83
CA PHE A 100 -20.50 -1.30 -10.78
C PHE A 100 -20.98 -0.40 -9.65
N THR A 101 -21.83 0.58 -9.95
CA THR A 101 -22.09 1.72 -9.06
C THR A 101 -23.33 1.56 -8.19
N THR A 102 -24.03 0.43 -8.29
CA THR A 102 -25.11 0.06 -7.35
C THR A 102 -24.61 -0.96 -6.34
N ASP A 103 -25.45 -1.31 -5.36
CA ASP A 103 -25.09 -2.26 -4.33
C ASP A 103 -25.26 -3.73 -4.78
N LEU A 104 -24.68 -4.67 -4.03
CA LEU A 104 -24.83 -6.11 -4.28
C LEU A 104 -25.61 -6.84 -3.16
N HIS A 105 -26.11 -6.13 -2.15
CA HIS A 105 -26.80 -6.71 -1.00
C HIS A 105 -28.33 -6.64 -1.12
N GLY A 106 -28.84 -5.92 -2.12
CA GLY A 106 -30.26 -5.85 -2.48
C GLY A 106 -30.98 -4.62 -1.99
N GLY A 107 -30.27 -3.64 -1.42
CA GLY A 107 -30.86 -2.37 -1.00
C GLY A 107 -31.40 -1.59 -2.19
N TRP A 108 -30.58 -1.40 -3.23
CA TRP A 108 -30.94 -0.77 -4.49
C TRP A 108 -31.06 -1.76 -5.65
N SER A 109 -30.38 -2.90 -5.57
CA SER A 109 -30.30 -3.91 -6.62
C SER A 109 -31.25 -5.10 -6.43
N ARG A 110 -32.35 -4.94 -5.68
CA ARG A 110 -33.31 -6.02 -5.40
C ARG A 110 -33.79 -6.78 -6.64
N GLU A 111 -34.11 -6.06 -7.71
CA GLU A 111 -34.58 -6.69 -8.96
C GLU A 111 -33.46 -7.41 -9.71
N TRP A 112 -32.21 -6.94 -9.55
CA TRP A 112 -31.02 -7.65 -10.05
C TRP A 112 -30.77 -8.95 -9.29
N ILE A 113 -30.95 -8.96 -7.96
CA ILE A 113 -30.79 -10.19 -7.16
C ILE A 113 -31.78 -11.27 -7.59
N ARG A 114 -33.00 -10.88 -7.98
CA ARG A 114 -34.05 -11.79 -8.47
C ARG A 114 -33.90 -12.14 -9.95
N TRP A 115 -32.96 -11.51 -10.65
CA TRP A 115 -32.80 -11.68 -12.08
C TRP A 115 -32.19 -13.04 -12.40
N THR A 116 -32.90 -13.80 -13.23
CA THR A 116 -32.51 -15.17 -13.62
C THR A 116 -31.19 -15.27 -14.39
N ALA A 117 -30.67 -14.15 -14.90
CA ALA A 117 -29.38 -14.09 -15.58
C ALA A 117 -28.25 -13.49 -14.73
N LEU A 118 -28.49 -13.16 -13.45
CA LEU A 118 -27.51 -12.51 -12.57
C LEU A 118 -26.19 -13.28 -12.49
N GLU A 119 -26.24 -14.58 -12.28
CA GLU A 119 -25.04 -15.43 -12.19
C GLU A 119 -24.27 -15.43 -13.52
N ARG A 120 -24.97 -15.56 -14.65
CA ARG A 120 -24.36 -15.53 -15.99
C ARG A 120 -23.76 -14.15 -16.30
N PHE A 121 -24.42 -13.09 -15.87
CA PHE A 121 -23.91 -11.72 -16.00
C PHE A 121 -22.58 -11.58 -15.25
N TRP A 122 -22.53 -11.95 -13.96
CA TRP A 122 -21.30 -11.84 -13.18
C TRP A 122 -20.19 -12.77 -13.68
N ALA A 123 -20.53 -14.00 -14.09
CA ALA A 123 -19.57 -14.89 -14.73
C ALA A 123 -18.94 -14.24 -15.98
N HIS A 124 -19.76 -13.60 -16.82
CA HIS A 124 -19.27 -12.87 -18.00
C HIS A 124 -18.37 -11.68 -17.64
N VAL A 125 -18.75 -10.88 -16.62
CA VAL A 125 -17.91 -9.79 -16.11
C VAL A 125 -16.57 -10.30 -15.57
N PHE A 126 -16.58 -11.39 -14.79
CA PHE A 126 -15.35 -11.98 -14.23
C PHE A 126 -14.46 -12.60 -15.31
N ASP A 127 -15.04 -13.27 -16.30
CA ASP A 127 -14.31 -13.78 -17.45
C ASP A 127 -13.65 -12.65 -18.24
N TRP A 128 -14.35 -11.52 -18.42
CA TRP A 128 -13.76 -10.34 -19.04
C TRP A 128 -12.64 -9.75 -18.19
N LEU A 129 -12.77 -9.70 -16.87
CA LEU A 129 -11.74 -9.19 -15.96
C LEU A 129 -10.47 -10.06 -15.94
N ARG A 130 -10.57 -11.33 -16.35
CA ARG A 130 -9.43 -12.24 -16.41
C ARG A 130 -8.34 -11.66 -17.33
N PRO A 131 -7.07 -11.65 -16.89
CA PRO A 131 -5.98 -11.16 -17.72
C PRO A 131 -5.92 -11.94 -19.05
N PRO A 132 -5.73 -11.27 -20.19
CA PRO A 132 -5.46 -11.96 -21.45
C PRO A 132 -4.09 -12.65 -21.37
N GLY A 133 -4.03 -13.99 -21.49
CA GLY A 133 -2.78 -14.75 -21.39
C GLY A 133 -2.98 -16.27 -21.20
N GLU A 134 -1.87 -16.99 -21.08
CA GLU A 134 -1.85 -18.43 -20.79
C GLU A 134 -2.56 -18.75 -19.48
N SER A 135 -3.34 -19.83 -19.46
CA SER A 135 -4.05 -20.28 -18.28
C SER A 135 -3.05 -20.78 -17.24
N LEU A 136 -2.72 -19.93 -16.27
CA LEU A 136 -1.96 -20.34 -15.09
C LEU A 136 -2.79 -21.37 -14.29
N PRO A 137 -2.15 -22.35 -13.64
CA PRO A 137 -2.85 -23.22 -12.71
C PRO A 137 -3.47 -22.38 -11.58
N PRO A 138 -4.61 -22.78 -11.00
CA PRO A 138 -5.17 -22.11 -9.82
C PRO A 138 -4.11 -22.02 -8.72
N HIS A 139 -3.85 -20.80 -8.25
CA HIS A 139 -2.74 -20.53 -7.36
C HIS A 139 -3.05 -19.40 -6.39
N GLU A 140 -2.31 -19.39 -5.29
CA GLU A 140 -2.30 -18.31 -4.31
C GLU A 140 -0.86 -17.93 -4.00
N VAL A 141 -0.56 -16.63 -4.00
CA VAL A 141 0.74 -16.10 -3.58
C VAL A 141 0.53 -15.28 -2.32
N ARG A 142 1.24 -15.63 -1.25
CA ARG A 142 1.22 -14.91 0.03
C ARG A 142 2.60 -14.38 0.34
N ILE A 143 2.65 -13.18 0.91
CA ILE A 143 3.88 -12.62 1.46
C ILE A 143 3.63 -12.32 2.92
N ASN A 144 4.38 -12.97 3.79
CA ASN A 144 4.23 -12.89 5.24
C ASN A 144 5.52 -12.37 5.87
N LEU A 145 5.41 -11.64 6.98
CA LEU A 145 6.55 -11.30 7.82
C LEU A 145 6.62 -12.31 8.99
N THR A 146 7.58 -13.22 8.95
CA THR A 146 7.80 -14.21 10.01
C THR A 146 9.04 -13.81 10.82
N GLY A 147 8.80 -13.28 12.02
CA GLY A 147 9.86 -12.67 12.83
C GLY A 147 10.46 -11.46 12.11
N SER A 148 11.72 -11.54 11.69
CA SER A 148 12.42 -10.50 10.94
C SER A 148 12.61 -10.82 9.45
N ARG A 149 12.04 -11.93 8.95
CA ARG A 149 12.19 -12.37 7.55
C ARG A 149 10.88 -12.23 6.81
N VAL A 150 10.94 -11.60 5.65
CA VAL A 150 9.83 -11.61 4.69
C VAL A 150 9.87 -12.93 3.93
N VAL A 151 8.76 -13.67 3.95
CA VAL A 151 8.62 -15.00 3.36
C VAL A 151 7.58 -14.95 2.25
N LEU A 152 7.95 -15.45 1.08
CA LEU A 152 7.08 -15.67 -0.06
C LEU A 152 6.61 -17.12 -0.05
N ASP A 153 5.30 -17.32 0.00
CA ASP A 153 4.64 -18.61 -0.18
C ASP A 153 3.87 -18.62 -1.51
N LEU A 154 4.02 -19.72 -2.25
CA LEU A 154 3.23 -20.05 -3.43
C LEU A 154 2.50 -21.36 -3.16
N TYR A 155 1.17 -21.33 -3.25
CA TYR A 155 0.29 -22.50 -3.23
C TYR A 155 -0.27 -22.74 -4.63
N LEU A 156 -0.19 -23.96 -5.11
CA LEU A 156 -0.81 -24.44 -6.35
C LEU A 156 -1.88 -25.46 -5.98
N TYR A 157 -3.11 -25.24 -6.45
CA TYR A 157 -4.25 -26.12 -6.19
C TYR A 157 -4.48 -27.14 -7.32
N ALA A 158 -3.49 -27.32 -8.18
CA ALA A 158 -3.44 -28.35 -9.20
C ALA A 158 -2.13 -29.12 -9.06
N ASP A 159 -2.07 -30.33 -9.60
CA ASP A 159 -0.84 -31.12 -9.63
C ASP A 159 0.24 -30.32 -10.34
N GLY A 160 1.28 -29.96 -9.58
CA GLY A 160 2.46 -29.31 -10.15
C GLY A 160 3.15 -30.26 -11.12
N HIS A 161 3.61 -29.74 -12.25
CA HIS A 161 4.37 -30.56 -13.19
C HIS A 161 5.69 -31.00 -12.56
N GLU A 162 6.04 -32.28 -12.71
CA GLU A 162 7.35 -32.76 -12.30
C GLU A 162 8.44 -31.99 -13.07
N GLY A 163 9.42 -31.47 -12.32
CA GLY A 163 10.51 -30.66 -12.88
C GLY A 163 10.25 -29.16 -13.01
N SER A 164 9.12 -28.64 -12.53
CA SER A 164 8.90 -27.18 -12.43
C SER A 164 9.83 -26.54 -11.39
N GLN A 165 10.56 -25.50 -11.81
CA GLN A 165 11.36 -24.66 -10.91
C GLN A 165 10.76 -23.26 -10.85
N PHE A 166 10.45 -22.79 -9.63
CA PHE A 166 9.89 -21.47 -9.42
C PHE A 166 10.98 -20.49 -9.00
N ARG A 167 11.11 -19.38 -9.73
CA ARG A 167 12.05 -18.30 -9.45
C ARG A 167 11.31 -17.02 -9.11
N TYR A 168 11.84 -16.27 -8.16
CA TYR A 168 11.38 -14.92 -7.86
C TYR A 168 12.43 -13.88 -8.24
N SER A 169 11.96 -12.68 -8.57
CA SER A 169 12.78 -11.48 -8.62
C SER A 169 12.08 -10.35 -7.87
N VAL A 170 12.78 -9.74 -6.91
CA VAL A 170 12.33 -8.58 -6.14
C VAL A 170 12.98 -7.33 -6.70
N GLY A 171 12.18 -6.27 -6.88
CA GLY A 171 12.65 -4.92 -7.18
C GLY A 171 11.91 -3.88 -6.37
N GLY A 172 12.63 -2.97 -5.71
CA GLY A 172 12.05 -1.88 -4.92
C GLY A 172 13.14 -1.08 -4.19
N GLN A 173 12.94 0.23 -4.04
CA GLN A 173 13.85 1.13 -3.29
C GLN A 173 15.34 0.99 -3.69
N GLY A 174 15.62 0.87 -5.00
CA GLY A 174 17.00 0.70 -5.50
C GLY A 174 17.63 -0.66 -5.22
N ARG A 175 16.94 -1.57 -4.55
CA ARG A 175 17.38 -2.95 -4.29
C ARG A 175 16.79 -3.90 -5.31
N LYS A 176 17.61 -4.86 -5.72
CA LYS A 176 17.22 -6.01 -6.52
C LYS A 176 17.67 -7.27 -5.81
N GLY A 177 16.86 -8.31 -5.91
CA GLY A 177 17.20 -9.63 -5.40
C GLY A 177 16.50 -10.69 -6.23
N GLU A 178 17.09 -11.86 -6.33
CA GLU A 178 16.50 -12.99 -7.05
C GLU A 178 16.82 -14.29 -6.31
N GLY A 179 16.00 -15.31 -6.56
CA GLY A 179 16.20 -16.62 -5.96
C GLY A 179 15.19 -17.64 -6.45
N VAL A 180 15.27 -18.83 -5.85
CA VAL A 180 14.45 -19.99 -6.22
C VAL A 180 13.57 -20.36 -5.02
N LEU A 181 12.32 -20.72 -5.26
CA LEU A 181 11.45 -21.25 -4.21
C LEU A 181 11.74 -22.73 -4.00
N THR A 182 11.78 -23.13 -2.73
CA THR A 182 11.97 -24.52 -2.32
C THR A 182 10.61 -25.17 -2.10
N ARG A 183 10.42 -26.39 -2.61
CA ARG A 183 9.19 -27.16 -2.39
C ARG A 183 9.16 -27.68 -0.96
N LEU A 184 8.17 -27.24 -0.18
CA LEU A 184 7.96 -27.68 1.21
C LEU A 184 7.00 -28.88 1.29
N ALA A 185 5.97 -28.87 0.43
CA ALA A 185 4.98 -29.93 0.32
C ALA A 185 4.43 -29.99 -1.12
N PRO A 186 3.65 -31.02 -1.49
CA PRO A 186 2.93 -31.01 -2.76
C PRO A 186 2.11 -29.71 -2.94
N GLY A 187 2.37 -29.00 -4.04
CA GLY A 187 1.72 -27.71 -4.33
C GLY A 187 2.19 -26.52 -3.50
N HIS A 188 3.08 -26.68 -2.50
CA HIS A 188 3.53 -25.59 -1.64
C HIS A 188 5.04 -25.32 -1.80
N TYR A 189 5.35 -24.11 -2.23
CA TYR A 189 6.71 -23.63 -2.44
C TYR A 189 6.95 -22.37 -1.61
N GLN A 190 8.16 -22.23 -1.07
CA GLN A 190 8.51 -21.11 -0.20
C GLN A 190 9.92 -20.58 -0.46
N SER A 191 10.11 -19.27 -0.28
CA SER A 191 11.44 -18.67 -0.14
C SER A 191 11.43 -17.48 0.82
N ALA A 192 12.52 -17.29 1.56
CA ALA A 192 12.80 -16.00 2.18
C ALA A 192 13.16 -14.98 1.10
N LEU A 193 12.60 -13.78 1.18
CA LEU A 193 12.93 -12.65 0.32
C LEU A 193 14.04 -11.82 0.96
N PRO A 194 15.00 -11.29 0.18
CA PRO A 194 16.07 -10.43 0.69
C PRO A 194 15.57 -8.99 0.94
N ILE A 195 14.43 -8.86 1.63
CA ILE A 195 13.79 -7.60 1.98
C ILE A 195 14.04 -7.35 3.47
N SER A 196 14.80 -6.29 3.78
CA SER A 196 15.18 -5.95 5.16
C SER A 196 14.94 -4.48 5.51
N ALA A 197 14.66 -3.63 4.53
CA ALA A 197 14.45 -2.20 4.73
C ALA A 197 12.98 -1.85 4.45
N PRO A 198 12.37 -0.96 5.24
CA PRO A 198 11.03 -0.47 4.94
C PRO A 198 10.91 0.12 3.54
N GLY A 199 9.74 -0.06 2.91
CA GLY A 199 9.42 0.48 1.59
C GLY A 199 8.57 -0.45 0.74
N ASP A 200 8.31 0.01 -0.49
CA ASP A 200 7.50 -0.71 -1.48
C ASP A 200 8.36 -1.59 -2.39
N TYR A 201 7.96 -2.84 -2.53
CA TYR A 201 8.62 -3.87 -3.31
C TYR A 201 7.65 -4.49 -4.31
N ARG A 202 8.17 -4.84 -5.48
CA ARG A 202 7.49 -5.65 -6.49
C ARG A 202 8.19 -6.99 -6.59
N ILE A 203 7.43 -8.06 -6.47
CA ILE A 203 7.91 -9.44 -6.54
C ILE A 203 7.31 -10.06 -7.79
N ALA A 204 8.14 -10.33 -8.78
CA ALA A 204 7.75 -11.12 -9.95
C ALA A 204 8.08 -12.59 -9.71
N LEU A 205 7.20 -13.47 -10.18
CA LEU A 205 7.32 -14.91 -10.03
C LEU A 205 7.24 -15.56 -11.42
N VAL A 206 8.13 -16.51 -11.65
CA VAL A 206 8.27 -17.23 -12.92
C VAL A 206 8.37 -18.71 -12.62
N GLU A 207 7.62 -19.51 -13.36
CA GLU A 207 7.81 -20.95 -13.43
C GLU A 207 8.60 -21.31 -14.69
N GLU A 208 9.73 -21.97 -14.50
CA GLU A 208 10.55 -22.54 -15.55
C GLU A 208 10.25 -24.04 -15.66
N ARG A 209 9.71 -24.43 -16.82
CA ARG A 209 9.53 -25.82 -17.25
C ARG A 209 10.51 -26.11 -18.39
N GLN A 210 10.82 -27.38 -18.64
CA GLN A 210 11.82 -27.80 -19.65
C GLN A 210 11.65 -27.15 -21.04
N ALA A 211 10.42 -26.78 -21.44
CA ALA A 211 10.12 -26.17 -22.74
C ALA A 211 9.30 -24.87 -22.67
N GLN A 212 8.94 -24.37 -21.49
CA GLN A 212 8.05 -23.21 -21.36
C GLN A 212 8.38 -22.39 -20.11
N ARG A 213 8.28 -21.06 -20.24
CA ARG A 213 8.44 -20.12 -19.14
C ARG A 213 7.11 -19.42 -18.88
N LEU A 214 6.47 -19.73 -17.76
CA LEU A 214 5.20 -19.15 -17.36
C LEU A 214 5.44 -18.00 -16.38
N SER A 215 4.90 -16.82 -16.70
CA SER A 215 5.03 -15.64 -15.84
C SER A 215 3.76 -15.44 -15.03
N TYR A 216 3.90 -15.40 -13.71
CA TYR A 216 2.81 -15.14 -12.78
C TYR A 216 2.59 -13.63 -12.61
N PRO A 217 1.39 -13.18 -12.21
CA PRO A 217 1.15 -11.79 -11.88
C PRO A 217 2.13 -11.27 -10.82
N THR A 218 2.67 -10.07 -11.04
CA THR A 218 3.58 -9.43 -10.08
C THR A 218 2.83 -9.02 -8.82
N VAL A 219 3.35 -9.40 -7.66
CA VAL A 219 2.78 -9.06 -6.35
C VAL A 219 3.47 -7.81 -5.79
N GLY A 220 2.68 -6.87 -5.27
CA GLY A 220 3.18 -5.73 -4.51
C GLY A 220 3.25 -6.05 -3.02
N TYR A 221 4.32 -5.65 -2.35
CA TYR A 221 4.48 -5.78 -0.90
C TYR A 221 5.10 -4.51 -0.32
N THR A 222 4.49 -3.99 0.75
CA THR A 222 5.01 -2.84 1.49
C THR A 222 5.50 -3.34 2.84
N LEU A 223 6.81 -3.26 3.08
CA LEU A 223 7.35 -3.44 4.42
C LEU A 223 7.22 -2.11 5.15
N ALA A 224 6.28 -2.02 6.09
CA ALA A 224 6.06 -0.81 6.86
C ALA A 224 7.24 -0.52 7.80
N ILE A 225 7.46 0.76 8.11
CA ILE A 225 8.29 1.16 9.24
C ILE A 225 7.55 0.71 10.50
N ASP A 226 8.19 -0.07 11.36
CA ASP A 226 7.63 -0.37 12.68
C ASP A 226 7.73 0.90 13.54
N PRO A 227 6.62 1.59 13.85
CA PRO A 227 6.66 2.82 14.64
C PRO A 227 7.17 2.55 16.06
N ARG A 228 7.07 1.29 16.53
CA ARG A 228 7.58 0.87 17.84
C ARG A 228 9.10 0.69 17.85
N ALA A 229 9.76 0.69 16.70
CA ALA A 229 11.22 0.70 16.65
C ALA A 229 11.80 2.01 17.21
N GLU A 230 11.03 3.11 17.13
CA GLU A 230 11.39 4.42 17.70
C GLU A 230 10.73 4.69 19.07
N MET A 231 9.73 3.90 19.46
CA MET A 231 9.15 3.98 20.80
C MET A 231 10.09 3.34 21.83
N VAL A 232 10.22 3.99 22.98
CA VAL A 232 10.87 3.41 24.16
C VAL A 232 10.13 2.11 24.50
N ARG A 233 10.86 0.98 24.47
CA ARG A 233 10.30 -0.31 24.94
C ARG A 233 10.20 -0.26 26.46
N ASP A 234 9.06 -0.66 27.00
CA ASP A 234 8.89 -0.84 28.45
C ASP A 234 9.78 -1.98 29.00
N GLU A 235 10.24 -2.86 28.12
CA GLU A 235 11.09 -3.99 28.45
C GLU A 235 12.57 -3.69 28.18
N PHE A 236 13.43 -4.11 29.10
CA PHE A 236 14.87 -4.04 28.94
C PHE A 236 15.34 -5.01 27.86
N ASN A 237 16.20 -4.55 26.94
CA ASN A 237 16.81 -5.41 25.94
C ASN A 237 17.93 -6.26 26.57
N ILE A 238 17.57 -7.35 27.25
CA ILE A 238 18.49 -8.24 27.97
C ILE A 238 19.61 -8.74 27.05
N ALA A 239 19.31 -9.08 25.79
CA ALA A 239 20.32 -9.54 24.84
C ALA A 239 21.37 -8.48 24.50
N LEU A 240 20.97 -7.20 24.40
CA LEU A 240 21.90 -6.09 24.23
C LEU A 240 22.72 -5.84 25.49
N LEU A 241 22.07 -5.84 26.66
CA LEU A 241 22.73 -5.68 27.96
C LEU A 241 23.77 -6.79 28.20
N GLU A 242 23.45 -8.03 27.83
CA GLU A 242 24.37 -9.17 27.86
C GLU A 242 25.61 -8.95 27.00
N ARG A 243 25.42 -8.48 25.76
CA ARG A 243 26.53 -8.19 24.85
C ARG A 243 27.40 -7.06 25.39
N LEU A 244 26.78 -5.99 25.89
CA LEU A 244 27.48 -4.86 26.49
C LEU A 244 28.32 -5.32 27.67
N ALA A 245 27.72 -6.03 28.63
CA ALA A 245 28.41 -6.55 29.81
C ALA A 245 29.62 -7.41 29.41
N ARG A 246 29.47 -8.35 28.47
CA ARG A 246 30.59 -9.15 27.97
C ARG A 246 31.69 -8.32 27.30
N SER A 247 31.30 -7.31 26.53
CA SER A 247 32.26 -6.47 25.78
C SER A 247 33.00 -5.44 26.65
N THR A 248 32.38 -4.99 27.75
CA THR A 248 32.94 -3.98 28.64
C THR A 248 33.53 -4.58 29.92
N GLY A 249 33.43 -5.89 30.11
CA GLY A 249 33.79 -6.58 31.35
C GLY A 249 32.79 -6.35 32.50
N GLY A 250 31.59 -5.86 32.20
CA GLY A 250 30.49 -5.69 33.15
C GLY A 250 29.83 -7.03 33.57
N GLU A 251 29.04 -6.97 34.64
CA GLU A 251 28.33 -8.12 35.20
C GLU A 251 26.81 -7.97 35.00
N ILE A 252 26.11 -9.10 34.81
CA ILE A 252 24.66 -9.15 34.63
C ILE A 252 24.03 -9.58 35.94
N ASN A 253 23.06 -8.81 36.43
CA ASN A 253 22.39 -9.05 37.71
C ASN A 253 23.39 -9.16 38.89
N PRO A 254 24.23 -8.14 39.13
CA PRO A 254 25.19 -8.16 40.22
C PRO A 254 24.46 -8.28 41.56
N ARG A 255 25.00 -9.09 42.47
CA ARG A 255 24.46 -9.20 43.84
C ARG A 255 24.59 -7.83 44.54
N GLY A 256 23.52 -7.37 45.19
CA GLY A 256 23.40 -6.00 45.72
C GLY A 256 24.50 -5.58 46.70
N ASP A 257 25.15 -6.56 47.30
CA ASP A 257 26.30 -6.50 48.20
C ASP A 257 27.63 -6.12 47.50
N ARG A 258 27.75 -6.27 46.16
CA ARG A 258 28.84 -5.70 45.35
C ARG A 258 28.46 -4.43 44.61
N ALA A 259 27.16 -4.20 44.35
CA ALA A 259 26.69 -3.08 43.55
C ALA A 259 26.75 -1.71 44.27
N ALA A 260 26.99 -1.70 45.59
CA ALA A 260 27.02 -0.49 46.41
C ALA A 260 28.42 -0.14 46.94
N GLN A 261 29.49 -0.50 46.23
CA GLN A 261 30.74 0.25 46.35
C GLN A 261 30.81 1.24 45.19
N PRO A 262 30.67 2.56 45.42
CA PRO A 262 30.92 3.56 44.41
C PRO A 262 32.44 3.65 44.20
N GLN A 263 33.07 2.60 43.67
CA GLN A 263 34.42 2.67 43.15
C GLN A 263 34.36 3.05 41.68
N MET A 264 33.96 4.30 41.46
CA MET A 264 34.48 5.23 40.46
C MET A 264 33.74 6.53 40.72
N GLU A 265 34.38 7.47 41.43
CA GLU A 265 34.00 8.87 41.30
C GLU A 265 34.21 9.25 39.84
N ILE A 266 33.18 9.07 39.01
CA ILE A 266 33.15 9.67 37.69
C ILE A 266 33.03 11.17 37.95
N HIS A 267 34.17 11.84 38.05
CA HIS A 267 34.25 13.28 37.91
C HIS A 267 33.82 13.65 36.49
N ARG A 268 32.52 13.76 36.25
CA ARG A 268 32.00 14.47 35.08
C ARG A 268 32.17 15.95 35.35
N THR A 269 33.37 16.45 35.12
CA THR A 269 33.65 17.88 35.15
C THR A 269 32.98 18.52 33.95
N PHE A 270 31.79 19.07 34.14
CA PHE A 270 31.10 19.84 33.11
C PHE A 270 31.72 21.25 33.10
N ALA A 271 32.73 21.46 32.25
CA ALA A 271 33.26 22.80 32.02
C ALA A 271 32.33 23.53 31.03
N PRO A 272 31.65 24.62 31.41
CA PRO A 272 30.79 25.36 30.51
C PRO A 272 31.62 26.14 29.48
N LEU A 273 32.03 25.46 28.41
CA LEU A 273 32.74 26.05 27.27
C LEU A 273 31.90 27.05 26.47
N ARG A 274 30.58 27.13 26.75
CA ARG A 274 29.65 28.04 26.09
C ARG A 274 30.14 29.47 26.05
N PHE A 275 30.70 29.97 27.16
CA PHE A 275 31.11 31.36 27.24
C PHE A 275 32.35 31.61 26.36
N TYR A 276 33.35 30.73 26.44
CA TYR A 276 34.55 30.79 25.61
C TYR A 276 34.24 30.66 24.11
N LEU A 277 33.35 29.73 23.74
CA LEU A 277 32.94 29.52 22.35
C LEU A 277 32.14 30.70 21.79
N VAL A 278 31.24 31.29 22.60
CA VAL A 278 30.48 32.49 22.21
C VAL A 278 31.40 33.71 22.06
N SER A 279 32.33 33.90 23.00
CA SER A 279 33.33 34.98 22.89
C SER A 279 34.24 34.79 21.68
N LEU A 280 34.67 33.57 21.39
CA LEU A 280 35.48 33.25 20.21
C LEU A 280 34.70 33.50 18.92
N ALA A 281 33.44 33.07 18.85
CA ALA A 281 32.57 33.32 17.70
C ALA A 281 32.36 34.83 17.46
N ALA A 282 32.16 35.61 18.53
CA ALA A 282 32.03 37.07 18.44
C ALA A 282 33.33 37.73 17.95
N ALA A 283 34.49 37.28 18.45
CA ALA A 283 35.79 37.79 18.01
C ALA A 283 36.07 37.45 16.55
N LEU A 284 35.76 36.21 16.11
CA LEU A 284 35.89 35.80 14.72
C LEU A 284 34.94 36.58 13.81
N PHE A 285 33.71 36.85 14.25
CA PHE A 285 32.75 37.66 13.49
C PHE A 285 33.21 39.11 13.32
N LEU A 286 33.69 39.74 14.39
CA LEU A 286 34.28 41.09 14.30
C LEU A 286 35.55 41.09 13.43
N GLY A 287 36.38 40.05 13.55
CA GLY A 287 37.53 39.84 12.69
C GLY A 287 37.14 39.69 11.22
N GLU A 288 36.07 38.94 10.91
CA GLU A 288 35.54 38.79 9.56
C GLU A 288 35.02 40.12 9.01
N ILE A 289 34.32 40.94 9.82
CA ILE A 289 33.87 42.27 9.40
C ILE A 289 35.06 43.19 9.08
N VAL A 290 36.08 43.22 9.94
CA VAL A 290 37.28 44.02 9.70
C VAL A 290 38.03 43.53 8.47
N PHE A 291 38.22 42.21 8.34
CA PHE A 291 38.86 41.60 7.18
C PHE A 291 38.10 41.91 5.89
N ARG A 292 36.77 41.76 5.90
CA ARG A 292 35.90 42.10 4.78
C ARG A 292 35.99 43.59 4.45
N ARG A 293 36.01 44.48 5.45
CA ARG A 293 36.10 45.93 5.24
C ARG A 293 37.44 46.40 4.65
N PHE A 294 38.55 45.75 5.02
CA PHE A 294 39.89 46.18 4.59
C PHE A 294 40.46 45.39 3.40
N PHE A 295 40.06 44.13 3.21
CA PHE A 295 40.60 43.24 2.19
C PHE A 295 39.60 42.80 1.11
N LEU A 296 38.29 43.06 1.29
CA LEU A 296 37.26 42.85 0.27
C LEU A 296 36.51 44.16 0.01
N PRO A 297 37.06 45.09 -0.79
CA PRO A 297 36.33 46.28 -1.20
C PRO A 297 35.04 45.86 -1.91
N THR A 298 33.89 46.25 -1.36
CA THR A 298 32.59 46.13 -2.00
C THR A 298 32.61 46.97 -3.28
N SER A 299 32.76 46.31 -4.43
CA SER A 299 32.43 46.93 -5.70
C SER A 299 30.91 47.06 -5.78
N SER A 300 30.45 48.32 -5.62
CA SER A 300 29.13 48.85 -6.00
C SER A 300 27.90 48.24 -5.33
#